data_AF-A0AAW8Q7T5-F1
#
_entry.id   AF-A0AAW8Q7T5-F1
#
_cell.length_a   1.000
_cell.length_b   1.000
_cell.length_c   1.000
_cell.angle_alpha   90.00
_cell.angle_beta   90.00
_cell.angle_gamma   90.00
#
_symmetry.space_group_name_H-M   'P 1'
#
loop_
_entity.id
_entity.type
_entity.pdbx_description
1 polymer ?
#
loop_
_entity_poly.entity_id
_entity_poly.type
_entity_poly.pdbx_seq_one_letter_code
_entity_poly.pdbx_strand_id
1 'polypeptide(L)'
;MVVIESSVGAGGVNKKKDVKIVQILLNSQAKAEKLITDGLCGSKTIGAIFSYQRTIMPGWKPDGRVDPNGRTFRELLMYVPKEEKEKLSSSLIVRN
;
A
#
# COMPACT_ATOMS: atom_id res chain seq x y z
N MET A 1 -5.72 10.92 -8.43
CA MET A 1 -6.01 9.54 -7.97
C MET A 1 -4.70 8.88 -7.57
N VAL A 2 -4.59 8.26 -6.39
CA VAL A 2 -3.35 7.56 -5.97
C VAL A 2 -3.25 6.25 -6.74
N VAL A 3 -2.14 6.03 -7.45
CA VAL A 3 -1.88 4.82 -8.23
C VAL A 3 -0.45 4.35 -8.01
N ILE A 4 -0.23 3.04 -8.13
CA ILE A 4 1.10 2.45 -8.32
C ILE A 4 1.25 2.03 -9.77
N GLU A 5 2.44 2.21 -10.34
CA GLU A 5 2.72 1.91 -11.75
C GLU A 5 3.10 0.44 -11.97
N SER A 6 3.61 -0.22 -10.94
CA SER A 6 4.10 -1.58 -10.99
C SER A 6 3.90 -2.27 -9.65
N SER A 7 4.08 -3.59 -9.62
CA SER A 7 3.84 -4.39 -8.43
C SER A 7 4.87 -4.12 -7.32
N VAL A 8 4.40 -4.18 -6.08
CA VAL A 8 5.19 -3.99 -4.86
C VAL A 8 5.07 -5.23 -3.96
N GLY A 9 6.14 -5.60 -3.27
CA GLY A 9 6.17 -6.75 -2.37
C GLY A 9 6.94 -7.94 -2.92
N ALA A 10 6.56 -9.14 -2.50
CA ALA A 10 7.20 -10.40 -2.87
C ALA A 10 7.17 -10.61 -4.40
N GLY A 11 8.35 -10.80 -4.99
CA GLY A 11 8.52 -10.93 -6.45
C GLY A 11 8.07 -9.71 -7.26
N GLY A 12 7.77 -8.57 -6.61
CA GLY A 12 7.32 -7.35 -7.25
C GLY A 12 8.43 -6.60 -7.97
N VAL A 13 8.05 -5.68 -8.86
CA VAL A 13 9.00 -4.76 -9.51
C VAL A 13 9.64 -3.83 -8.48
N ASN A 14 8.91 -3.48 -7.42
CA ASN A 14 9.42 -2.71 -6.28
C ASN A 14 10.03 -1.35 -6.68
N LYS A 15 9.40 -0.67 -7.64
CA LYS A 15 9.75 0.73 -7.97
C LYS A 15 9.69 1.58 -6.71
N LYS A 16 10.76 2.31 -6.41
CA LYS A 16 10.91 3.12 -5.18
C LYS A 16 9.69 3.99 -4.87
N LYS A 17 9.11 4.63 -5.89
CA LYS A 17 7.91 5.47 -5.77
C LYS A 17 6.68 4.66 -5.35
N ASP A 18 6.43 3.53 -6.00
CA ASP A 18 5.32 2.64 -5.68
C ASP A 18 5.47 2.04 -4.28
N VAL A 19 6.69 1.65 -3.90
CA VAL A 19 7.00 1.13 -2.55
C VAL A 19 6.67 2.17 -1.49
N LYS A 20 7.06 3.45 -1.68
CA LYS A 20 6.71 4.53 -0.74
C LYS A 20 5.20 4.69 -0.60
N ILE A 21 4.47 4.65 -1.71
CA ILE A 21 3.00 4.74 -1.68
C ILE A 21 2.43 3.60 -0.85
N VAL A 22 2.86 2.36 -1.10
CA VAL A 22 2.38 1.19 -0.34
C VAL A 22 2.79 1.26 1.13
N GLN A 23 4.00 1.69 1.46
CA GLN A 23 4.43 1.90 2.86
C GLN A 23 3.57 2.94 3.58
N ILE A 24 3.25 4.07 2.92
CA ILE A 24 2.36 5.10 3.48
C ILE A 24 0.97 4.53 3.74
N LEU A 25 0.41 3.80 2.77
CA LEU A 25 -0.92 3.20 2.91
C LEU A 25 -0.95 2.11 3.99
N LEU A 26 0.08 1.26 4.08
CA LEU A 26 0.19 0.27 5.17
C LEU A 26 0.29 0.95 6.54
N ASN A 27 1.05 2.04 6.64
CA ASN A 27 1.18 2.83 7.86
C ASN A 27 -0.12 3.52 8.30
N SER A 28 -1.01 3.85 7.35
CA SER A 28 -2.32 4.41 7.69
C SER A 28 -3.25 3.35 8.29
N GLN A 29 -2.99 2.06 8.00
CA GLN A 29 -3.75 0.92 8.54
C GLN A 29 -3.08 0.30 9.78
N ALA A 30 -1.83 0.66 10.06
CA ALA A 30 -1.04 0.07 11.13
C ALA A 30 -1.57 0.50 12.51
N LYS A 31 -1.92 -0.49 13.35
CA LYS A 31 -2.29 -0.30 14.76
C LYS A 31 -1.08 -0.30 15.72
N ALA A 32 0.11 -0.62 15.20
CA ALA A 32 1.34 -0.79 15.96
C ALA A 32 2.52 -0.06 15.25
N GLU A 33 3.73 -0.62 15.29
CA GLU A 33 4.93 -0.02 14.70
C GLU A 33 4.73 0.29 13.20
N LYS A 34 5.03 1.54 12.82
CA LYS A 34 4.98 2.01 11.43
C LYS A 34 6.28 1.68 10.71
N LEU A 35 6.17 1.35 9.42
CA LEU A 35 7.29 1.23 8.50
C LEU A 35 7.97 2.59 8.31
N ILE A 36 9.29 2.55 8.04
CA ILE A 36 9.99 3.68 7.47
C ILE A 36 9.54 3.82 6.00
N THR A 37 9.16 5.03 5.57
CA THR A 37 8.69 5.32 4.20
C THR A 37 9.85 5.66 3.26
N ASP A 38 10.84 4.78 3.20
CA ASP A 38 12.09 4.96 2.46
C ASP A 38 12.00 4.55 0.97
N GLY A 39 10.98 3.78 0.60
CA GLY A 39 10.82 3.19 -0.73
C GLY A 39 11.65 1.91 -0.93
N LEU A 40 12.17 1.31 0.15
CA LEU A 40 12.87 0.03 0.13
C LEU A 40 11.89 -1.11 0.47
N CYS A 41 11.70 -2.02 -0.48
CA CYS A 41 10.82 -3.17 -0.28
C CYS A 41 11.55 -4.33 0.42
N GLY A 42 12.04 -4.09 1.63
CA GLY A 42 12.67 -5.11 2.46
C GLY A 42 11.67 -6.03 3.16
N SER A 43 12.20 -6.93 4.01
CA SER A 43 11.41 -7.92 4.76
C SER A 43 10.30 -7.30 5.60
N LYS A 44 10.52 -6.12 6.20
CA LYS A 44 9.48 -5.39 6.96
C LYS A 44 8.30 -4.98 6.08
N THR A 45 8.57 -4.41 4.91
CA THR A 45 7.52 -4.00 3.95
C THR A 45 6.75 -5.22 3.45
N ILE A 46 7.45 -6.29 3.05
CA ILE A 46 6.84 -7.53 2.59
C ILE A 46 6.00 -8.18 3.71
N GLY A 47 6.53 -8.24 4.93
CA GLY A 47 5.83 -8.77 6.10
C GLY A 47 4.56 -7.98 6.43
N ALA A 48 4.59 -6.65 6.30
CA ALA A 48 3.42 -5.82 6.46
C ALA A 48 2.34 -6.09 5.39
N ILE A 49 2.75 -6.33 4.14
CA ILE A 49 1.81 -6.73 3.06
C ILE A 49 1.17 -8.07 3.40
N PHE A 50 1.96 -9.07 3.80
CA PHE A 50 1.43 -10.38 4.22
C PHE A 50 0.42 -10.25 5.36
N SER A 51 0.77 -9.48 6.40
CA SER A 51 -0.10 -9.25 7.54
C SER A 51 -1.40 -8.57 7.14
N TYR A 52 -1.32 -7.51 6.33
CA TYR A 52 -2.49 -6.80 5.84
C TYR A 52 -3.41 -7.71 5.02
N GLN A 53 -2.86 -8.48 4.07
CA GLN A 53 -3.62 -9.43 3.26
C GLN A 53 -4.36 -10.47 4.10
N ARG A 54 -3.74 -11.00 5.17
CA ARG A 54 -4.42 -11.92 6.11
C ARG A 54 -5.60 -11.26 6.80
N THR A 55 -5.51 -9.97 7.11
CA THR A 55 -6.59 -9.22 7.76
C THR A 55 -7.77 -8.98 6.81
N ILE A 56 -7.52 -8.54 5.58
CA ILE A 56 -8.59 -8.19 4.64
C ILE A 56 -9.20 -9.39 3.91
N MET A 57 -8.51 -10.52 3.86
CA MET A 57 -8.94 -11.73 3.15
C MET A 57 -8.74 -12.97 4.02
N PRO A 58 -9.50 -13.11 5.12
CA PRO A 58 -9.42 -14.31 5.96
C PRO A 58 -9.79 -15.55 5.13
N GLY A 59 -8.94 -16.58 5.18
CA GLY A 59 -9.12 -17.83 4.44
C GLY A 59 -8.39 -17.91 3.09
N TRP A 60 -7.80 -16.81 2.60
CA TRP A 60 -6.93 -16.84 1.43
C TRP A 60 -5.45 -16.98 1.82
N LYS A 61 -4.65 -17.67 1.00
CA LYS A 61 -3.20 -17.77 1.23
C LYS A 61 -2.55 -16.47 0.74
N PRO A 62 -2.08 -15.58 1.65
CA PRO A 62 -1.47 -14.33 1.23
C PRO A 62 -0.22 -14.59 0.39
N ASP A 63 0.04 -13.73 -0.59
CA ASP A 63 1.16 -13.84 -1.54
C ASP A 63 2.25 -12.79 -1.28
N GLY A 64 1.97 -11.80 -0.43
CA GLY A 64 2.91 -10.74 -0.09
C GLY A 64 3.11 -9.72 -1.22
N ARG A 65 2.21 -9.67 -2.21
CA ARG A 65 2.31 -8.82 -3.40
C ARG A 65 1.13 -7.86 -3.51
N VAL A 66 1.40 -6.64 -3.96
CA VAL A 66 0.42 -5.59 -4.24
C VAL A 66 0.57 -5.21 -5.71
N ASP A 67 -0.38 -5.64 -6.54
CA ASP A 67 -0.42 -5.28 -7.96
C ASP A 67 -1.23 -3.99 -8.22
N PRO A 68 -0.88 -3.22 -9.28
CA PRO A 68 -1.70 -2.09 -9.72
C PRO A 68 -3.16 -2.50 -9.94
N ASN A 69 -4.10 -1.72 -9.38
CA ASN A 69 -5.55 -2.02 -9.40
C ASN A 69 -5.96 -3.36 -8.76
N GLY A 70 -5.02 -4.10 -8.16
CA GLY A 70 -5.25 -5.34 -7.47
C GLY A 70 -6.11 -5.15 -6.22
N ARG A 71 -6.67 -6.25 -5.71
CA ARG A 71 -7.56 -6.20 -4.53
C ARG A 71 -6.87 -5.58 -3.32
N THR A 72 -5.65 -6.00 -2.99
CA THR A 72 -4.89 -5.43 -1.87
C THR A 72 -4.71 -3.92 -2.00
N PHE A 73 -4.40 -3.43 -3.21
CA PHE A 73 -4.22 -1.98 -3.44
C PHE A 73 -5.55 -1.22 -3.29
N ARG A 74 -6.65 -1.76 -3.81
CA ARG A 74 -7.98 -1.16 -3.68
C ARG A 74 -8.43 -1.07 -2.21
N GLU A 75 -8.21 -2.13 -1.43
CA GLU A 75 -8.52 -2.13 0.01
C GLU A 75 -7.67 -1.09 0.75
N LEU A 76 -6.36 -1.01 0.47
CA LEU A 76 -5.47 0.00 1.05
C LEU A 76 -5.96 1.43 0.80
N LEU A 77 -6.50 1.70 -0.39
CA LEU A 77 -7.07 3.01 -0.73
C LEU A 77 -8.45 3.27 -0.10
N MET A 78 -9.21 2.22 0.21
CA MET A 78 -10.56 2.35 0.74
C MET A 78 -10.57 2.78 2.21
N TYR A 79 -9.57 2.37 2.98
CA TYR A 79 -9.46 2.63 4.42
C TYR A 79 -8.60 3.84 4.79
N VAL A 80 -8.24 4.70 3.83
CA VAL A 80 -7.74 6.04 4.16
C VAL A 80 -8.91 6.83 4.79
N PRO A 81 -8.78 7.40 6.01
CA PRO A 81 -9.84 8.19 6.63
C PRO A 81 -10.37 9.24 5.65
N LYS A 82 -11.68 9.46 5.62
CA LYS A 82 -12.36 10.31 4.62
C LYS A 82 -11.67 11.67 4.44
N GLU A 83 -11.21 12.26 5.54
CA GLU A 83 -10.48 13.54 5.59
C GLU A 83 -9.11 13.50 4.89
N GLU A 84 -8.37 12.40 5.00
CA GLU A 84 -7.09 12.21 4.29
C GLU A 84 -7.32 11.85 2.82
N LYS A 85 -8.41 11.12 2.51
CA LYS A 85 -8.81 10.81 1.13
C LYS A 85 -9.17 12.08 0.36
N GLU A 86 -9.84 13.03 1.00
CA GLU A 86 -10.14 14.34 0.45
C GLU A 86 -8.86 15.16 0.24
N LYS A 87 -7.95 15.24 1.23
CA LYS A 87 -6.64 15.92 1.07
C LYS A 87 -5.76 15.32 -0.02
N LEU A 88 -5.74 14.00 -0.17
CA LEU A 88 -5.03 13.31 -1.24
C LEU A 88 -5.70 13.55 -2.60
N SER A 89 -7.04 13.60 -2.66
CA SER A 89 -7.75 13.94 -3.90
C SER A 89 -7.46 15.38 -4.33
N SER A 90 -7.48 16.34 -3.41
CA SER A 90 -7.20 17.76 -3.68
C SER A 90 -5.71 18.02 -3.98
N SER A 91 -4.79 17.25 -3.39
CA SER A 91 -3.35 17.36 -3.66
C SER A 91 -2.91 16.62 -4.94
N LEU A 92 -3.75 15.76 -5.52
CA LEU A 92 -3.49 15.03 -6.78
C LEU A 92 -4.38 15.48 -7.95
N ILE A 93 -5.23 16.50 -7.76
CA ILE A 93 -5.92 17.23 -8.86
C ILE A 93 -5.21 18.58 -9.08
N VAL A 94 -3.89 18.55 -9.24
CA VAL A 94 -3.16 19.52 -10.07
C VAL A 94 -1.93 18.76 -10.59
N ARG A 95 -1.80 18.64 -11.92
CA ARG A 95 -0.77 17.90 -12.70
C ARG A 95 -1.21 16.45 -12.96
N ASN A 96 -1.90 16.12 -14.06
CA ASN A 96 -1.88 16.66 -15.42
C ASN A 96 -3.26 16.46 -16.05
#